data_AF-A0A7W7KN29-F1
#
_entry.id   AF-A0A7W7KN29-F1
#
_cell.length_a   1.000
_cell.length_b   1.000
_cell.length_c   1.000
_cell.angle_alpha   90.00
_cell.angle_beta   90.00
_cell.angle_gamma   90.00
#
_symmetry.space_group_name_H-M   'P 1'
#
loop_
_entity.id
_entity.type
_entity.pdbx_description
1 polymer ?
#
loop_
_entity_poly.entity_id
_entity_poly.type
_entity_poly.pdbx_seq_one_letter_code
_entity_poly.pdbx_strand_id
1 'polypeptide(L)'
;MKDLVSPGFFQGIALPVTHGLPLSVWATRAPPFDNRLLDSDHPSGEPTRYLLDPLASKYVTKPEGIVPPGMLPPEEIQVRAAIIELMNAALAISETSWLSSFFYTKRYERIAETLDEAELTLRNLATRSPLHMAALKRCSLYCVEGLQREYLLSFIRPDWRLTDDR
;
A
#
# COMPACT_ATOMS: atom_id res chain seq x y z
N MET A 1 -16.32 20.57 5.75
CA MET A 1 -15.55 19.48 5.10
C MET A 1 -14.11 19.53 5.60
N LYS A 2 -13.85 19.16 6.86
CA LYS A 2 -12.52 19.21 7.49
C LYS A 2 -12.12 17.86 8.13
N ASP A 3 -12.81 16.77 7.76
CA ASP A 3 -12.65 15.46 8.41
C ASP A 3 -12.01 14.42 7.49
N LEU A 4 -11.14 14.82 6.55
CA LEU A 4 -10.65 13.87 5.54
C LEU A 4 -9.30 13.23 5.82
N VAL A 5 -8.52 13.68 6.81
CA VAL A 5 -7.27 13.01 7.17
C VAL A 5 -7.07 13.05 8.69
N SER A 6 -7.66 12.05 9.35
CA SER A 6 -7.42 11.74 10.76
C SER A 6 -5.99 11.18 10.95
N PRO A 7 -5.34 11.37 12.12
CA PRO A 7 -4.01 10.82 12.43
C PRO A 7 -3.86 9.28 12.31
N GLY A 8 -4.92 8.55 11.95
CA GLY A 8 -4.91 7.13 11.58
C GLY A 8 -4.73 6.85 10.08
N PHE A 9 -4.32 7.81 9.25
CA PHE A 9 -4.33 7.69 7.77
C PHE A 9 -3.54 6.48 7.22
N PHE A 10 -2.55 5.98 7.96
CA PHE A 10 -1.76 4.79 7.63
C PHE A 10 -1.85 3.68 8.69
N GLN A 11 -2.88 3.68 9.55
CA GLN A 11 -3.07 2.63 10.57
C GLN A 11 -3.25 1.27 9.87
N GLY A 12 -2.16 0.50 9.80
CA GLY A 12 -2.14 -0.84 9.20
C GLY A 12 -1.21 -1.01 8.01
N ILE A 13 -0.56 0.05 7.49
CA ILE A 13 0.55 -0.14 6.54
C ILE A 13 1.80 -0.51 7.34
N ALA A 14 1.89 -1.77 7.76
CA ALA A 14 3.14 -2.30 8.31
C ALA A 14 4.28 -2.07 7.31
N LEU A 15 5.38 -1.51 7.80
CA LEU A 15 6.50 -1.13 6.96
C LEU A 15 7.65 -2.12 7.15
N PRO A 16 8.34 -2.50 6.08
CA PRO A 16 9.55 -3.30 6.20
C PRO A 16 10.66 -2.50 6.89
N VAL A 17 11.61 -3.20 7.51
CA VAL A 17 12.86 -2.59 8.00
C VAL A 17 13.67 -2.05 6.83
N THR A 18 13.61 -0.73 6.59
CA THR A 18 14.26 -0.11 5.43
C THR A 18 15.75 0.18 5.59
N HIS A 19 16.36 -0.10 6.76
CA HIS A 19 17.79 0.15 7.04
C HIS A 19 18.25 1.57 6.64
N GLY A 20 17.38 2.57 6.77
CA GLY A 20 17.65 3.97 6.42
C GLY A 20 17.53 4.32 4.94
N LEU A 21 17.14 3.37 4.07
CA LEU A 21 16.83 3.65 2.68
C LEU A 21 15.39 4.18 2.51
N PRO A 22 15.14 5.05 1.51
CA PRO A 22 13.78 5.36 1.09
C PRO A 22 13.01 4.09 0.72
N LEU A 23 11.72 4.03 1.05
CA LEU A 23 10.90 2.83 0.82
C LEU A 23 10.87 2.41 -0.65
N SER A 24 10.82 3.36 -1.58
CA SER A 24 10.88 3.10 -3.03
C SER A 24 12.22 2.47 -3.46
N VAL A 25 13.34 2.95 -2.93
CA VAL A 25 14.67 2.38 -3.16
C VAL A 25 14.76 0.99 -2.54
N TRP A 26 14.26 0.83 -1.32
CA TRP A 26 14.25 -0.46 -0.63
C TRP A 26 13.38 -1.48 -1.37
N ALA A 27 12.24 -1.08 -1.93
CA ALA A 27 11.36 -1.93 -2.72
C ALA A 27 12.04 -2.57 -3.93
N THR A 28 13.02 -1.89 -4.52
CA THR A 28 13.83 -2.45 -5.62
C THR A 28 14.93 -3.41 -5.17
N ARG A 29 15.30 -3.38 -3.88
CA ARG A 29 16.38 -4.17 -3.28
C ARG A 29 15.88 -5.15 -2.23
N ALA A 30 14.56 -5.32 -2.14
CA ALA A 30 13.95 -6.19 -1.16
C ALA A 30 14.44 -7.63 -1.37
N PRO A 31 14.83 -8.33 -0.29
CA PRO A 31 15.21 -9.73 -0.39
C PRO A 31 14.02 -10.57 -0.90
N PRO A 32 14.30 -11.73 -1.50
CA PRO A 32 13.24 -12.62 -1.95
C PRO A 32 12.36 -13.05 -0.78
N PHE A 33 11.08 -13.31 -1.08
CA PHE A 33 10.14 -13.85 -0.12
C PHE A 33 10.60 -15.23 0.38
N ASP A 34 10.63 -15.41 1.70
CA ASP A 34 10.90 -16.68 2.35
C ASP A 34 9.77 -17.02 3.34
N ASN A 35 8.93 -17.99 2.96
CA ASN A 35 7.80 -18.45 3.77
C ASN A 35 8.21 -19.28 4.99
N ARG A 36 9.51 -19.52 5.20
CA ARG A 36 10.04 -20.24 6.37
C ARG A 36 10.32 -19.31 7.54
N LEU A 37 10.45 -18.01 7.28
CA LEU A 37 10.71 -17.01 8.31
C LEU A 37 9.51 -16.91 9.26
N LEU A 38 9.83 -16.65 10.53
CA LEU A 38 8.85 -16.35 11.59
C LEU A 38 9.24 -15.03 12.25
N ASP A 39 8.24 -14.21 12.53
CA ASP A 39 8.41 -12.96 13.25
C ASP A 39 8.30 -13.26 14.73
N SER A 40 9.44 -13.26 15.40
CA SER A 40 9.55 -13.49 16.84
C SER A 40 9.18 -12.24 17.65
N ASP A 41 9.17 -11.07 17.02
CA ASP A 41 8.92 -9.77 17.66
C ASP A 41 7.48 -9.29 17.45
N HIS A 42 6.62 -10.16 16.90
CA HIS A 42 5.21 -9.84 16.68
C HIS A 42 4.50 -9.51 18.01
N PRO A 43 3.56 -8.54 18.05
CA PRO A 43 2.90 -8.10 19.28
C PRO A 43 2.16 -9.19 20.06
N SER A 44 1.82 -10.32 19.41
CA SER A 44 1.22 -11.48 20.07
C SER A 44 2.18 -12.22 21.00
N GLY A 45 3.49 -12.02 20.87
CA GLY A 45 4.53 -12.75 21.60
C GLY A 45 4.78 -14.18 21.10
N GLU A 46 4.07 -14.62 20.06
CA GLU A 46 4.25 -15.93 19.42
C GLU A 46 4.94 -15.79 18.06
N PRO A 47 5.85 -16.72 17.67
CA PRO A 47 6.48 -16.73 16.36
C PRO A 47 5.43 -16.76 15.24
N THR A 48 5.31 -15.66 14.51
CA THR A 48 4.18 -15.43 13.62
C THR A 48 4.60 -15.49 12.15
N ARG A 49 3.72 -16.05 11.31
CA ARG A 49 3.90 -16.04 9.85
C ARG A 49 2.81 -15.19 9.20
N TYR A 50 3.21 -14.31 8.29
CA TYR A 50 2.28 -13.44 7.59
C TYR A 50 1.66 -14.08 6.34
N LEU A 51 2.47 -14.79 5.57
CA LEU A 51 2.10 -15.37 4.27
C LEU A 51 2.68 -16.78 4.11
N LEU A 52 1.90 -17.65 3.47
CA LEU A 52 2.36 -18.99 3.05
C LEU A 52 2.75 -19.03 1.58
N ASP A 53 2.05 -18.25 0.76
CA ASP A 53 2.19 -18.15 -0.69
C ASP A 53 2.13 -16.66 -1.07
N PRO A 54 3.09 -16.12 -1.83
CA PRO A 54 3.07 -14.72 -2.24
C PRO A 54 1.87 -14.35 -3.14
N LEU A 55 1.19 -15.32 -3.76
CA LEU A 55 -0.06 -15.15 -4.52
C LEU A 55 -1.33 -15.12 -3.65
N ALA A 56 -1.24 -15.46 -2.36
CA ALA A 56 -2.42 -15.51 -1.50
C ALA A 56 -3.08 -14.13 -1.38
N SER A 57 -4.40 -14.02 -1.59
CA SER A 57 -5.13 -12.75 -1.51
C SER A 57 -5.28 -12.21 -0.08
N LYS A 58 -5.00 -13.04 0.93
CA LYS A 58 -5.16 -12.76 2.36
C LYS A 58 -3.92 -13.16 3.15
N TYR A 59 -3.65 -12.45 4.23
CA TYR A 59 -2.63 -12.87 5.20
C TYR A 59 -3.16 -14.02 6.06
N VAL A 60 -2.25 -14.88 6.52
CA VAL A 60 -2.54 -15.80 7.62
C VAL A 60 -2.68 -15.01 8.92
N THR A 61 -1.70 -14.17 9.19
CA THR A 61 -1.71 -13.19 10.27
C THR A 61 -1.40 -11.82 9.69
N LYS A 62 -2.18 -10.81 10.05
CA LYS A 62 -1.96 -9.44 9.57
C LYS A 62 -0.60 -8.94 10.09
N PRO A 63 0.26 -8.38 9.23
CA PRO A 63 1.48 -7.74 9.70
C PRO A 63 1.15 -6.45 10.45
N GLU A 64 1.76 -6.27 11.62
CA GLU A 64 1.63 -5.09 12.46
C GLU A 64 3.02 -4.49 12.73
N GLY A 65 3.13 -3.16 12.69
CA GLY A 65 4.39 -2.47 12.97
C GLY A 65 5.49 -2.70 11.92
N ILE A 66 6.68 -3.06 12.39
CA ILE A 66 7.88 -3.22 11.56
C ILE A 66 8.02 -4.69 11.17
N VAL A 67 8.09 -4.96 9.86
CA VAL A 67 8.19 -6.33 9.34
C VAL A 67 9.64 -6.69 9.00
N PRO A 68 10.16 -7.84 9.49
CA PRO A 68 11.50 -8.29 9.13
C PRO A 68 11.69 -8.51 7.62
N PRO A 69 12.92 -8.33 7.11
CA PRO A 69 13.23 -8.53 5.71
C PRO A 69 12.96 -9.97 5.25
N GLY A 70 12.39 -10.12 4.05
CA GLY A 70 12.10 -11.42 3.42
C GLY A 70 10.76 -12.04 3.82
N MET A 71 10.07 -11.48 4.82
CA MET A 71 8.77 -11.98 5.25
C MET A 71 7.58 -11.48 4.42
N LEU A 72 7.78 -10.40 3.66
CA LEU A 72 6.83 -9.91 2.67
C LEU A 72 7.41 -10.05 1.26
N PRO A 73 6.58 -10.35 0.25
CA PRO A 73 7.02 -10.37 -1.13
C PRO A 73 7.52 -9.00 -1.60
N PRO A 74 8.56 -8.96 -2.45
CA PRO A 74 9.09 -7.71 -2.99
C PRO A 74 8.04 -6.90 -3.75
N GLU A 75 7.08 -7.58 -4.40
CA GLU A 75 5.94 -6.94 -5.08
C GLU A 75 5.02 -6.23 -4.09
N GLU A 76 4.82 -6.80 -2.91
CA GLU A 76 4.00 -6.17 -1.88
C GLU A 76 4.64 -4.90 -1.34
N ILE A 77 5.95 -4.92 -1.20
CA ILE A 77 6.72 -3.77 -0.76
C ILE A 77 6.63 -2.64 -1.80
N GLN A 78 6.74 -2.96 -3.09
CA GLN A 78 6.55 -2.00 -4.19
C GLN A 78 5.14 -1.40 -4.17
N VAL A 79 4.12 -2.24 -3.99
CA VAL A 79 2.72 -1.80 -3.92
C VAL A 79 2.49 -0.91 -2.69
N ARG A 80 3.00 -1.27 -1.51
CA ARG A 80 2.92 -0.44 -0.30
C ARG A 80 3.57 0.92 -0.51
N ALA A 81 4.74 0.96 -1.15
CA ALA A 81 5.42 2.21 -1.47
C ALA A 81 4.57 3.11 -2.38
N ALA A 82 4.03 2.55 -3.47
CA ALA A 82 3.17 3.30 -4.39
C ALA A 82 1.87 3.78 -3.74
N ILE A 83 1.25 2.98 -2.85
CA ILE A 83 0.08 3.40 -2.08
C ILE A 83 0.42 4.58 -1.18
N ILE A 84 1.55 4.55 -0.48
CA ILE A 84 1.99 5.65 0.39
C ILE A 84 2.23 6.92 -0.42
N GLU A 85 2.89 6.82 -1.57
CA GLU A 85 3.12 7.97 -2.47
C GLU A 85 1.81 8.57 -2.97
N LEU A 86 0.87 7.73 -3.42
CA LEU A 86 -0.47 8.15 -3.85
C LEU A 86 -1.25 8.86 -2.74
N MET A 87 -1.20 8.29 -1.54
CA MET A 87 -1.86 8.83 -0.36
C MET A 87 -1.26 10.17 0.08
N ASN A 88 0.06 10.31 0.03
CA ASN A 88 0.75 11.58 0.31
C ASN A 88 0.42 12.65 -0.73
N ALA A 89 0.35 12.30 -2.02
CA ALA A 89 -0.08 13.22 -3.07
C ALA A 89 -1.54 13.66 -2.89
N ALA A 90 -2.44 12.75 -2.53
CA ALA A 90 -3.84 13.06 -2.24
C ALA A 90 -3.99 13.99 -1.01
N LEU A 91 -3.19 13.75 0.04
CA LEU A 91 -3.13 14.64 1.21
C LEU A 91 -2.67 16.04 0.80
N ALA A 92 -1.61 16.17 -0.02
CA ALA A 92 -1.12 17.45 -0.49
C ALA A 92 -2.19 18.24 -1.27
N ILE A 93 -3.02 17.57 -2.07
CA ILE A 93 -4.16 18.21 -2.74
C ILE A 93 -5.17 18.73 -1.72
N SER A 94 -5.51 17.92 -0.72
CA SER A 94 -6.48 18.31 0.32
C SER A 94 -6.03 19.50 1.17
N GLU A 95 -4.72 19.67 1.35
CA GLU A 95 -4.11 20.81 2.05
C GLU A 95 -4.02 22.07 1.18
N THR A 96 -4.22 21.93 -0.13
CA THR A 96 -4.18 23.08 -1.04
C THR A 96 -5.45 23.90 -0.84
N SER A 97 -5.31 25.22 -0.69
CA SER A 97 -6.47 26.09 -0.44
C SER A 97 -7.50 25.97 -1.58
N TRP A 98 -8.79 26.05 -1.24
CA TRP A 98 -9.87 25.99 -2.23
C TRP A 98 -9.71 27.08 -3.33
N LEU A 99 -9.12 28.23 -2.98
CA LEU A 99 -8.80 29.30 -3.92
C LEU A 99 -7.77 28.86 -4.96
N SER A 100 -6.71 28.15 -4.55
CA SER A 100 -5.69 27.64 -5.47
C SER A 100 -6.21 26.57 -6.43
N SER A 101 -7.21 25.79 -6.00
CA SER A 101 -7.93 24.84 -6.86
C SER A 101 -8.86 25.57 -7.83
N PHE A 102 -9.59 26.59 -7.36
CA PHE A 102 -10.51 27.36 -8.21
C PHE A 102 -9.80 28.20 -9.27
N PHE A 103 -8.64 28.77 -8.92
CA PHE A 103 -7.83 29.59 -9.83
C PHE A 103 -6.75 28.82 -10.58
N TYR A 104 -6.75 27.48 -10.55
CA TYR A 104 -5.77 26.63 -11.25
C TYR A 104 -4.34 27.17 -11.16
N THR A 105 -3.90 27.43 -9.93
CA THR A 105 -2.56 27.98 -9.75
C THR A 105 -1.48 26.96 -10.13
N LYS A 106 -0.31 27.41 -10.59
CA LYS A 106 0.85 26.52 -10.91
C LYS A 106 1.21 25.55 -9.77
N ARG A 107 0.90 25.91 -8.52
CA ARG A 107 1.07 25.03 -7.36
C ARG A 107 0.06 23.88 -7.37
N TYR A 108 -1.20 24.17 -7.66
CA TYR A 108 -2.24 23.14 -7.76
C TYR A 108 -1.97 22.20 -8.93
N GLU A 109 -1.58 22.72 -10.11
CA GLU A 109 -1.22 21.92 -11.29
C GLU A 109 -0.13 20.89 -10.97
N ARG A 110 0.98 21.33 -10.36
CA ARG A 110 2.07 20.41 -9.98
C ARG A 110 1.63 19.32 -9.02
N ILE A 111 0.79 19.64 -8.03
CA ILE A 111 0.33 18.65 -7.05
C ILE A 111 -0.62 17.66 -7.74
N ALA A 112 -1.49 18.14 -8.63
CA ALA A 112 -2.35 17.28 -9.45
C ALA A 112 -1.53 16.34 -10.35
N GLU A 113 -0.49 16.85 -11.02
CA GLU A 113 0.45 16.04 -11.80
C GLU A 113 1.09 14.94 -10.94
N THR A 114 1.55 15.26 -9.72
CA THR A 114 2.11 14.23 -8.83
C THR A 114 1.10 13.18 -8.38
N LEU A 115 -0.18 13.54 -8.24
CA LEU A 115 -1.23 12.58 -7.93
C LEU A 115 -1.47 11.66 -9.13
N ASP A 116 -1.58 12.22 -10.33
CA ASP A 116 -1.78 11.46 -11.57
C ASP A 116 -0.62 10.50 -11.83
N GLU A 117 0.62 10.93 -11.60
CA GLU A 117 1.82 10.09 -11.70
C GLU A 117 1.80 8.93 -10.69
N ALA A 118 1.41 9.20 -9.43
CA ALA A 118 1.31 8.17 -8.40
C ALA A 118 0.18 7.17 -8.71
N GLU A 119 -0.95 7.65 -9.23
CA GLU A 119 -2.08 6.81 -9.63
C GLU A 119 -1.67 5.89 -10.79
N LEU A 120 -1.03 6.45 -11.82
CA LEU A 120 -0.54 5.71 -12.97
C LEU A 120 0.48 4.65 -12.54
N THR A 121 1.38 4.99 -11.62
CA THR A 121 2.37 4.07 -11.06
C THR A 121 1.70 2.89 -10.38
N LEU A 122 0.68 3.13 -9.55
CA LEU A 122 -0.05 2.06 -8.88
C LEU A 122 -0.82 1.16 -9.88
N ARG A 123 -1.46 1.75 -10.91
CA ARG A 123 -2.13 1.00 -12.00
C ARG A 123 -1.15 0.10 -12.76
N ASN A 124 0.02 0.63 -13.08
CA ASN A 124 1.07 -0.10 -13.78
C ASN A 124 1.59 -1.26 -12.93
N LEU A 125 1.82 -1.06 -11.63
CA LEU A 125 2.21 -2.14 -10.72
C LEU A 125 1.13 -3.22 -10.65
N ALA A 126 -0.13 -2.84 -10.46
CA ALA A 126 -1.25 -3.78 -10.36
C ALA A 126 -1.37 -4.71 -11.59
N THR A 127 -1.08 -4.18 -12.77
CA THR A 127 -1.17 -4.92 -14.05
C THR A 127 0.12 -5.63 -14.45
N ARG A 128 1.24 -5.36 -13.76
CA ARG A 128 2.56 -5.89 -14.10
C ARG A 128 2.67 -7.41 -13.92
N SER A 129 2.04 -7.96 -12.89
CA SER A 129 2.08 -9.40 -12.60
C SER A 129 0.97 -9.84 -11.64
N PRO A 130 0.64 -11.14 -11.57
CA PRO A 130 -0.30 -11.68 -10.59
C PRO A 130 0.11 -11.42 -9.13
N LEU A 131 1.41 -11.41 -8.84
CA LEU A 131 1.97 -11.15 -7.50
C LEU A 131 1.67 -9.73 -7.02
N HIS A 132 1.85 -8.74 -7.90
CA HIS A 132 1.50 -7.35 -7.60
C HIS A 132 0.00 -7.16 -7.41
N MET A 133 -0.83 -7.85 -8.19
CA MET A 133 -2.29 -7.83 -8.00
C MET A 133 -2.68 -8.47 -6.67
N ALA A 134 -2.09 -9.60 -6.29
CA ALA A 134 -2.32 -10.24 -4.99
C ALA A 134 -1.89 -9.34 -3.83
N ALA A 135 -0.74 -8.68 -3.96
CA ALA A 135 -0.28 -7.66 -3.02
C ALA A 135 -1.26 -6.49 -2.89
N LEU A 136 -1.74 -5.93 -4.01
CA LEU A 136 -2.71 -4.83 -3.98
C LEU A 136 -4.01 -5.25 -3.30
N LYS A 137 -4.50 -6.47 -3.55
CA LYS A 137 -5.65 -7.04 -2.84
C LYS A 137 -5.39 -7.09 -1.33
N ARG A 138 -4.26 -7.65 -0.89
CA ARG A 138 -3.91 -7.69 0.54
C ARG A 138 -3.84 -6.29 1.15
N CYS A 139 -3.13 -5.36 0.51
CA CYS A 139 -3.02 -3.99 1.02
C CYS A 139 -4.39 -3.28 1.08
N SER A 140 -5.23 -3.46 0.07
CA SER A 140 -6.58 -2.87 0.08
C SER A 140 -7.48 -3.43 1.19
N LEU A 141 -7.30 -4.71 1.56
CA LEU A 141 -8.11 -5.36 2.60
C LEU A 141 -7.64 -5.04 4.02
N TYR A 142 -6.32 -4.90 4.23
CA TYR A 142 -5.74 -4.90 5.57
C TYR A 142 -4.96 -3.64 5.94
N CYS A 143 -4.54 -2.84 4.96
CA CYS A 143 -3.62 -1.72 5.18
C CYS A 143 -4.30 -0.34 5.12
N VAL A 144 -5.49 -0.27 4.53
CA VAL A 144 -6.30 0.95 4.45
C VAL A 144 -7.76 0.66 4.80
N GLU A 145 -8.47 1.67 5.29
CA GLU A 145 -9.87 1.57 5.70
C GLU A 145 -10.74 2.59 4.95
N GLY A 146 -12.06 2.49 5.10
CA GLY A 146 -13.01 3.49 4.60
C GLY A 146 -12.93 3.75 3.09
N LEU A 147 -12.98 5.04 2.71
CA LEU A 147 -12.99 5.48 1.31
C LEU A 147 -11.70 5.14 0.58
N GLN A 148 -10.57 5.11 1.28
CA GLN A 148 -9.28 4.77 0.71
C GLN A 148 -9.27 3.31 0.26
N ARG A 149 -9.86 2.41 1.05
CA ARG A 149 -10.06 1.01 0.65
C ARG A 149 -10.90 0.91 -0.61
N GLU A 150 -12.07 1.55 -0.65
CA GLU A 150 -12.94 1.52 -1.83
C GLU A 150 -12.24 2.07 -3.08
N TYR A 151 -11.47 3.14 -2.92
CA TYR A 151 -10.66 3.70 -4.00
C TYR A 151 -9.60 2.69 -4.48
N LEU A 152 -8.81 2.08 -3.59
CA LEU A 152 -7.84 1.04 -3.99
C LEU A 152 -8.51 -0.19 -4.62
N LEU A 153 -9.69 -0.59 -4.12
CA LEU A 153 -10.47 -1.67 -4.71
C LEU A 153 -10.97 -1.36 -6.11
N SER A 154 -11.13 -0.07 -6.48
CA SER A 154 -11.51 0.32 -7.84
C SER A 154 -10.43 0.00 -8.89
N PHE A 155 -9.17 -0.19 -8.47
CA PHE A 155 -8.08 -0.62 -9.34
C PHE A 155 -8.16 -2.14 -9.64
N ILE A 156 -8.95 -2.87 -8.86
CA ILE A 156 -9.12 -4.32 -8.96
C ILE A 156 -10.42 -4.57 -9.73
N ARG A 157 -10.32 -5.15 -10.94
CA ARG A 157 -11.47 -5.38 -11.84
C ARG A 157 -12.65 -6.01 -11.11
N PRO A 158 -13.92 -5.62 -11.33
CA PRO A 158 -15.09 -5.97 -10.50
C PRO A 158 -15.42 -7.47 -10.37
N ASP A 159 -14.94 -8.33 -11.27
CA ASP A 159 -15.17 -9.77 -11.32
C ASP A 159 -14.44 -10.57 -10.22
N TRP A 160 -13.45 -9.97 -9.55
CA TRP A 160 -12.68 -10.63 -8.49
C TRP A 160 -13.46 -10.93 -7.20
N ARG A 161 -14.56 -10.21 -6.92
CA ARG A 161 -15.39 -10.43 -5.72
C ARG A 161 -16.05 -11.83 -5.71
N LEU A 162 -16.04 -12.52 -6.84
CA LEU A 162 -16.72 -13.79 -7.06
C LEU A 162 -15.80 -15.02 -6.94
N THR A 163 -14.49 -14.84 -6.85
CA THR A 163 -13.51 -15.94 -6.95
C THR A 163 -12.92 -16.41 -5.60
N ASP A 164 -13.32 -15.84 -4.47
CA ASP A 164 -12.68 -16.08 -3.17
C ASP A 164 -13.42 -17.14 -2.28
N ASP A 165 -14.38 -17.88 -2.85
CA ASP A 165 -15.20 -18.91 -2.16
C ASP A 165 -14.99 -20.35 -2.69
N ARG A 166 -13.79 -20.72 -3.15
CA ARG A 166 -13.47 -22.12 -3.49
C ARG A 166 -12.14 -22.59 -2.93
#